data_AF-A0A414PYX1-F1
#
_entry.id   AF-A0A414PYX1-F1
#
_cell.length_a   1.000
_cell.length_b   1.000
_cell.length_c   1.000
_cell.angle_alpha   90.00
_cell.angle_beta   90.00
_cell.angle_gamma   90.00
#
_symmetry.space_group_name_H-M   'P 1'
#
loop_
_entity.id
_entity.type
_entity.pdbx_description
1 polymer ?
#
loop_
_entity_poly.entity_id
_entity_poly.type
_entity_poly.pdbx_seq_one_letter_code
_entity_poly.pdbx_strand_id
1 'polypeptide(L)'
;MFEKYLEGVFTFLLKKNQFENLDLNKNKRKERIADWLVKTQKYNLIIEQKSILLLSSFKVMEINIEEFKKKFIPKIEKAFFQLENTEKIKIQNNKKTIKFILLFEYFPILESLKLYFESILEKRIFDLENYLFITLDEFEILMTLLKNDEELFNLVLKERLEREKELFKGAKFFDIFEKYKIFKNEYIQHLNNEYKNIKNLKA
;
A
#
# COMPACT_ATOMS: atom_id res chain seq x y z
N MET A 1 -5.41 13.72 -6.85
CA MET A 1 -4.87 13.03 -8.04
C MET A 1 -4.53 11.58 -7.70
N PHE A 2 -3.80 11.31 -6.61
CA PHE A 2 -3.46 9.94 -6.19
C PHE A 2 -4.67 9.08 -5.78
N GLU A 3 -5.61 9.61 -4.99
CA GLU A 3 -6.85 8.90 -4.62
C GLU A 3 -7.69 8.49 -5.83
N LYS A 4 -7.92 9.42 -6.76
CA LYS A 4 -8.67 9.14 -8.00
C LYS A 4 -7.97 8.09 -8.87
N TYR A 5 -6.65 8.07 -8.84
CA TYR A 5 -5.87 7.07 -9.56
C TYR A 5 -6.11 5.68 -8.96
N LEU A 6 -6.01 5.55 -7.63
CA LEU A 6 -6.23 4.27 -6.96
C LEU A 6 -7.67 3.78 -7.08
N GLU A 7 -8.64 4.70 -7.09
CA GLU A 7 -10.03 4.39 -7.43
C GLU A 7 -10.16 3.78 -8.83
N GLY A 8 -9.41 4.30 -9.81
CA GLY A 8 -9.31 3.74 -11.15
C GLY A 8 -8.72 2.33 -11.16
N VAL A 9 -7.63 2.11 -10.42
CA VAL A 9 -7.02 0.77 -10.22
C VAL A 9 -8.06 -0.21 -9.68
N PHE A 10 -8.76 0.14 -8.60
CA PHE A 10 -9.77 -0.73 -8.00
C PHE A 10 -10.97 -0.98 -8.91
N THR A 11 -11.48 0.06 -9.58
CA THR A 11 -12.62 -0.06 -10.48
C THR A 11 -12.30 -0.96 -11.67
N PHE A 12 -11.06 -0.93 -12.16
CA PHE A 12 -10.61 -1.76 -13.28
C PHE A 12 -10.30 -3.21 -12.87
N LEU A 13 -9.69 -3.40 -11.69
CA LEU A 13 -9.18 -4.72 -11.28
C LEU A 13 -10.14 -5.50 -10.38
N LEU A 14 -10.99 -4.84 -9.61
CA LEU A 14 -11.80 -5.48 -8.57
C LEU A 14 -13.30 -5.32 -8.84
N LYS A 15 -14.09 -6.24 -8.29
CA LYS A 15 -15.55 -6.09 -8.28
C LYS A 15 -15.94 -4.95 -7.34
N LYS A 16 -17.01 -4.23 -7.67
CA LYS A 16 -17.50 -3.07 -6.90
C LYS A 16 -17.74 -3.35 -5.41
N ASN A 17 -18.10 -4.59 -5.05
CA ASN A 17 -18.33 -5.00 -3.66
C ASN A 17 -17.06 -5.45 -2.91
N GLN A 18 -15.92 -5.53 -3.59
CA GLN A 18 -14.64 -5.92 -3.00
C GLN A 18 -13.88 -4.73 -2.42
N PHE A 19 -14.25 -3.48 -2.69
CA PHE A 19 -13.55 -2.31 -2.15
C PHE A 19 -14.52 -1.23 -1.66
N GLU A 20 -14.06 -0.45 -0.68
CA GLU A 20 -14.76 0.68 -0.10
C GLU A 20 -13.80 1.86 0.02
N ASN A 21 -14.21 3.02 -0.52
CA ASN A 21 -13.56 4.29 -0.23
C ASN A 21 -14.04 4.80 1.12
N LEU A 22 -13.14 4.83 2.11
CA LEU A 22 -13.44 5.27 3.47
C LEU A 22 -13.38 6.79 3.63
N ASP A 23 -12.79 7.51 2.66
CA ASP A 23 -12.69 8.98 2.64
C ASP A 23 -14.01 9.70 2.40
N LEU A 24 -14.97 9.04 1.75
CA LEU A 24 -16.31 9.58 1.56
C LEU A 24 -17.13 9.67 2.87
N ASN A 25 -16.60 9.15 3.98
CA ASN A 25 -17.18 9.35 5.31
C ASN A 25 -16.85 10.77 5.82
N LYS A 26 -17.89 11.58 6.03
CA LYS A 26 -17.80 12.97 6.56
C LYS A 26 -16.98 13.12 7.86
N ASN A 27 -16.74 12.01 8.57
CA ASN A 27 -16.02 11.98 9.84
C ASN A 27 -14.56 11.49 9.76
N LYS A 28 -13.98 11.19 8.57
CA LYS A 28 -12.60 10.65 8.50
C LYS A 28 -11.57 11.47 9.27
N ARG A 29 -11.66 12.81 9.20
CA ARG A 29 -10.74 13.69 9.96
C ARG A 29 -10.90 13.56 11.48
N LYS A 30 -12.11 13.26 11.95
CA LYS A 30 -12.43 13.06 13.37
C LYS A 30 -12.02 11.67 13.84
N GLU A 31 -12.30 10.65 13.04
CA GLU A 31 -12.07 9.24 13.39
C GLU A 31 -10.65 8.77 13.08
N ARG A 32 -9.88 9.54 12.28
CA ARG A 32 -8.54 9.21 11.82
C ARG A 32 -8.52 7.77 11.28
N ILE A 33 -9.29 7.52 10.22
CA ILE A 33 -9.33 6.22 9.52
C ILE A 33 -8.50 6.26 8.25
N ALA A 34 -8.25 5.08 7.71
CA ALA A 34 -7.53 4.82 6.49
C ALA A 34 -8.34 5.25 5.27
N ASP A 35 -7.71 5.27 4.10
CA ASP A 35 -8.35 5.67 2.86
C ASP A 35 -9.24 4.59 2.26
N TRP A 36 -8.80 3.33 2.29
CA TRP A 36 -9.47 2.25 1.58
C TRP A 36 -9.54 0.96 2.39
N LEU A 37 -10.59 0.19 2.12
CA LEU A 37 -10.75 -1.18 2.56
C LEU A 37 -10.98 -2.06 1.34
N VAL A 38 -10.21 -3.15 1.23
CA VAL A 38 -10.42 -4.22 0.23
C VAL A 38 -10.73 -5.52 0.94
N LYS A 39 -11.78 -6.20 0.50
CA LYS A 39 -12.26 -7.48 1.04
C LYS A 39 -11.91 -8.59 0.07
N THR A 40 -11.11 -9.54 0.54
CA THR A 40 -10.75 -10.76 -0.19
C THR A 40 -11.44 -11.95 0.48
N GLN A 41 -11.33 -13.15 -0.08
CA GLN A 41 -11.81 -14.38 0.53
C GLN A 41 -11.13 -14.62 1.88
N LYS A 42 -9.82 -14.39 1.98
CA LYS A 42 -9.01 -14.77 3.16
C LYS A 42 -8.62 -13.61 4.08
N TYR A 43 -8.45 -12.41 3.53
CA TYR A 43 -7.93 -11.24 4.23
C TYR A 43 -8.86 -10.03 4.13
N ASN A 44 -8.80 -9.17 5.14
CA ASN A 44 -9.18 -7.77 5.00
C ASN A 44 -7.91 -6.96 4.70
N LEU A 45 -7.89 -6.13 3.67
CA LEU A 45 -6.77 -5.24 3.39
C LEU A 45 -7.20 -3.81 3.71
N ILE A 46 -6.48 -3.15 4.59
CA ILE A 46 -6.70 -1.73 4.89
C ILE A 46 -5.54 -0.96 4.28
N ILE A 47 -5.82 0.06 3.49
CA ILE A 47 -4.82 0.80 2.73
C ILE A 47 -4.88 2.27 3.10
N GLU A 48 -3.75 2.80 3.54
CA GLU A 48 -3.55 4.23 3.74
C GLU A 48 -2.52 4.74 2.73
N GLN A 49 -2.93 5.70 1.89
CA GLN A 49 -2.06 6.30 0.90
C GLN A 49 -1.20 7.39 1.53
N LYS A 50 0.06 7.43 1.12
CA LYS A 50 0.99 8.51 1.45
C LYS A 50 1.66 8.98 0.17
N SER A 51 1.13 10.08 -0.37
CA SER A 51 1.66 10.82 -1.52
C SER A 51 2.90 11.64 -1.15
N ILE A 52 3.86 11.02 -0.49
CA ILE A 52 5.12 11.67 -0.17
C ILE A 52 6.02 11.50 -1.37
N LEU A 53 6.16 12.56 -2.17
CA LEU A 53 7.20 12.67 -3.18
C LEU A 53 8.42 13.28 -2.49
N LEU A 54 9.52 12.53 -2.36
CA LEU A 54 10.80 13.13 -1.96
C LEU A 54 11.50 13.68 -3.21
N LEU A 55 11.28 13.15 -4.41
CA LEU A 55 12.18 13.44 -5.54
C LEU A 55 12.07 14.84 -6.19
N SER A 56 11.06 15.66 -5.92
CA SER A 56 10.97 17.00 -6.56
C SER A 56 11.79 18.09 -5.86
N SER A 57 12.18 17.91 -4.59
CA SER A 57 13.03 18.86 -3.85
C SER A 57 14.41 18.30 -3.48
N PHE A 58 14.64 17.01 -3.72
CA PHE A 58 15.88 16.33 -3.38
C PHE A 58 16.60 15.94 -4.68
N LYS A 59 17.27 16.90 -5.32
CA LYS A 59 18.31 16.58 -6.30
C LYS A 59 19.33 15.70 -5.59
N VAL A 60 19.32 14.43 -5.96
CA VAL A 60 20.31 13.38 -5.70
C VAL A 60 21.65 13.92 -5.19
N MET A 61 21.86 13.90 -3.87
CA MET A 61 23.13 13.51 -3.22
C MET A 61 23.10 13.63 -1.68
N GLU A 62 22.20 14.39 -1.08
CA GLU A 62 22.07 14.42 0.39
C GLU A 62 20.59 14.37 0.79
N ILE A 63 20.15 13.25 1.35
CA ILE A 63 18.89 13.22 2.09
C ILE A 63 19.07 14.17 3.27
N ASN A 64 18.38 15.32 3.26
CA ASN A 64 18.28 16.16 4.43
C ASN A 64 17.50 15.39 5.51
N ILE A 65 18.26 14.70 6.38
CA ILE A 65 17.73 13.85 7.46
C ILE A 65 16.76 14.64 8.34
N GLU A 66 17.03 15.93 8.55
CA GLU A 66 16.21 16.77 9.41
C GLU A 66 14.85 17.09 8.77
N GLU A 67 14.84 17.36 7.47
CA GLU A 67 13.59 17.54 6.72
C GLU A 67 12.80 16.24 6.63
N PHE A 68 13.48 15.12 6.42
CA PHE A 68 12.88 13.79 6.46
C PHE A 68 12.24 13.51 7.83
N LYS A 69 12.95 13.74 8.93
CA LYS A 69 12.40 13.59 10.29
C LYS A 69 11.18 14.49 10.51
N LYS A 70 11.23 15.74 10.08
CA LYS A 70 10.13 16.71 10.29
C LYS A 70 8.90 16.44 9.42
N LYS A 71 9.09 16.02 8.16
CA LYS A 71 8.00 15.93 7.17
C LYS A 71 7.53 14.51 6.89
N PHE A 72 8.42 13.53 6.96
CA PHE A 72 8.12 12.14 6.59
C PHE A 72 7.64 11.33 7.79
N ILE A 73 8.41 11.33 8.89
CA ILE A 73 8.12 10.49 10.08
C ILE A 73 6.70 10.74 10.63
N PRO A 74 6.26 11.98 10.90
CA PRO A 74 4.91 12.22 11.43
C PRO A 74 3.79 11.76 10.49
N LYS A 75 4.03 11.78 9.17
CA LYS A 75 3.04 11.30 8.20
C LYS A 75 2.90 9.79 8.27
N ILE A 76 4.01 9.06 8.34
CA ILE A 76 3.98 7.60 8.46
C ILE A 76 3.44 7.17 9.82
N GLU A 77 3.85 7.83 10.90
CA GLU A 77 3.30 7.61 12.24
C GLU A 77 1.77 7.73 12.23
N LYS A 78 1.25 8.81 11.62
CA LYS A 78 -0.19 9.00 11.45
C LYS A 78 -0.84 7.85 10.68
N ALA A 79 -0.17 7.28 9.67
CA ALA A 79 -0.70 6.15 8.91
C ALA A 79 -0.92 4.92 9.80
N PHE A 80 0.01 4.60 10.71
CA PHE A 80 -0.16 3.51 11.67
C PHE A 80 -1.43 3.68 12.51
N PHE A 81 -1.64 4.87 13.08
CA PHE A 81 -2.86 5.17 13.83
C PHE A 81 -4.13 5.06 12.97
N GLN A 82 -4.07 5.52 11.72
CA GLN A 82 -5.20 5.42 10.79
C GLN A 82 -5.59 3.98 10.50
N LEU A 83 -4.60 3.12 10.27
CA LEU A 83 -4.80 1.71 9.98
C LEU A 83 -5.35 0.96 11.20
N GLU A 84 -4.82 1.19 12.41
CA GLU A 84 -5.38 0.61 13.65
C GLU A 84 -6.82 1.01 13.91
N ASN A 85 -7.11 2.32 13.83
CA ASN A 85 -8.45 2.81 14.09
C ASN A 85 -9.45 2.23 13.09
N THR A 86 -9.04 2.10 11.83
CA THR A 86 -9.88 1.50 10.81
C THR A 86 -10.17 0.05 11.11
N GLU A 87 -9.16 -0.73 11.52
CA GLU A 87 -9.39 -2.12 11.91
C GLU A 87 -10.43 -2.20 13.03
N LYS A 88 -10.24 -1.44 14.11
CA LYS A 88 -11.15 -1.42 15.27
C LYS A 88 -12.59 -1.03 14.91
N ILE A 89 -12.77 -0.09 13.98
CA ILE A 89 -14.08 0.48 13.66
C ILE A 89 -14.79 -0.32 12.55
N LYS A 90 -14.05 -0.83 11.56
CA LYS A 90 -14.62 -1.37 10.31
C LYS A 90 -14.55 -2.89 10.21
N ILE A 91 -13.64 -3.54 10.93
CA ILE A 91 -13.46 -4.99 10.83
C ILE A 91 -14.15 -5.68 12.00
N GLN A 92 -15.19 -6.44 11.68
CA GLN A 92 -16.01 -7.20 12.64
C GLN A 92 -15.94 -8.72 12.42
N ASN A 93 -15.16 -9.16 11.43
CA ASN A 93 -15.05 -10.57 11.06
C ASN A 93 -13.69 -11.13 11.51
N ASN A 94 -13.56 -12.47 11.52
CA ASN A 94 -12.36 -13.16 11.98
C ASN A 94 -11.27 -13.30 10.90
N LYS A 95 -11.39 -12.63 9.74
CA LYS A 95 -10.34 -12.67 8.71
C LYS A 95 -9.15 -11.86 9.19
N LYS A 96 -7.95 -12.36 8.88
CA LYS A 96 -6.72 -11.63 9.18
C LYS A 96 -6.69 -10.30 8.42
N THR A 97 -6.41 -9.22 9.13
CA THR A 97 -6.24 -7.90 8.53
C THR A 97 -4.78 -7.68 8.13
N ILE A 98 -4.55 -7.20 6.92
CA ILE A 98 -3.25 -6.76 6.41
C ILE A 98 -3.35 -5.25 6.18
N LYS A 99 -2.36 -4.51 6.67
CA LYS A 99 -2.36 -3.06 6.71
C LYS A 99 -1.28 -2.53 5.79
N PHE A 100 -1.67 -1.89 4.71
CA PHE A 100 -0.77 -1.32 3.73
C PHE A 100 -0.58 0.18 3.97
N ILE A 101 0.69 0.58 4.07
CA ILE A 101 1.09 1.97 3.89
C ILE A 101 1.55 2.08 2.43
N LEU A 102 0.66 2.60 1.60
CA LEU A 102 0.87 2.69 0.15
C LEU A 102 1.65 3.96 -0.18
N LEU A 103 2.83 3.76 -0.72
CA LEU A 103 3.76 4.82 -1.10
C LEU A 103 3.73 5.02 -2.61
N PHE A 104 3.90 6.25 -3.07
CA PHE A 104 4.01 6.52 -4.50
C PHE A 104 5.30 5.92 -5.09
N GLU A 105 6.40 5.98 -4.33
CA GLU A 105 7.72 5.52 -4.75
C GLU A 105 8.42 4.73 -3.64
N TYR A 106 9.40 3.90 -4.00
CA TYR A 106 10.21 3.15 -3.03
C TYR A 106 11.24 4.06 -2.36
N PHE A 107 11.41 3.92 -1.05
CA PHE A 107 12.52 4.57 -0.32
C PHE A 107 13.47 3.52 0.27
N PRO A 108 14.78 3.61 0.00
CA PRO A 108 15.75 2.68 0.60
C PRO A 108 15.75 2.67 2.14
N ILE A 109 15.33 3.76 2.77
CA ILE A 109 15.28 3.90 4.23
C ILE A 109 14.02 3.27 4.86
N LEU A 110 13.10 2.66 4.09
CA LEU A 110 11.88 2.04 4.62
C LEU A 110 12.18 0.94 5.66
N GLU A 111 13.27 0.20 5.45
CA GLU A 111 13.74 -0.81 6.40
C GLU A 111 14.13 -0.18 7.74
N SER A 112 14.97 0.86 7.70
CA SER A 112 15.41 1.58 8.90
C SER A 112 14.26 2.31 9.60
N LEU A 113 13.27 2.79 8.83
CA LEU A 113 12.08 3.44 9.36
C LEU A 113 11.23 2.48 10.17
N LYS A 114 11.08 1.22 9.74
CA LYS A 114 10.27 0.27 10.51
C LYS A 114 10.90 -0.02 11.87
N LEU A 115 12.23 -0.22 11.92
CA LEU A 115 12.97 -0.34 13.18
C LEU A 115 12.81 0.89 14.07
N TYR A 116 12.87 2.09 13.47
CA TYR A 116 12.58 3.32 14.19
C TYR A 116 11.17 3.30 14.78
N PHE A 117 10.15 2.99 13.97
CA PHE A 117 8.77 2.91 14.43
C PHE A 117 8.56 1.82 15.48
N GLU A 118 9.24 0.67 15.42
CA GLU A 118 9.20 -0.32 16.51
C GLU A 118 9.74 0.24 17.84
N SER A 119 10.75 1.10 17.76
CA SER A 119 11.41 1.65 18.94
C SER A 119 10.59 2.78 19.59
N ILE A 120 9.80 3.51 18.80
CA ILE A 120 9.01 4.66 19.28
C ILE A 120 7.52 4.34 19.46
N LEU A 121 6.95 3.45 18.63
CA LEU A 121 5.61 2.95 18.79
C LEU A 121 5.72 1.78 19.77
N GLU A 122 5.22 1.98 20.98
CA GLU A 122 5.20 0.92 22.00
C GLU A 122 4.65 -0.38 21.37
N LYS A 123 5.46 -1.44 21.30
CA LYS A 123 5.09 -2.75 20.72
C LYS A 123 3.76 -3.31 21.23
N ARG A 124 3.27 -2.81 22.36
CA ARG A 124 2.00 -3.18 22.98
C ARG A 124 0.77 -2.60 22.26
N ILE A 125 0.92 -1.57 21.43
CA ILE A 125 -0.20 -0.86 20.78
C ILE A 125 -0.41 -1.33 19.34
N PHE A 126 0.65 -1.81 18.67
CA PHE A 126 0.62 -2.15 17.24
C PHE A 126 1.21 -3.54 17.00
N ASP A 127 0.43 -4.46 16.41
CA ASP A 127 0.98 -5.67 15.79
C ASP A 127 1.63 -5.30 14.45
N LEU A 128 2.92 -4.96 14.51
CA LEU A 128 3.69 -4.51 13.35
C LEU A 128 3.95 -5.62 12.31
N GLU A 129 3.65 -6.89 12.61
CA GLU A 129 3.85 -8.00 11.69
C GLU A 129 2.87 -7.96 10.51
N ASN A 130 1.72 -7.32 10.69
CA ASN A 130 0.67 -7.20 9.67
C ASN A 130 0.73 -5.87 8.91
N TYR A 131 1.73 -5.03 9.20
CA TYR A 131 1.99 -3.78 8.51
C TYR A 131 3.04 -3.97 7.42
N LEU A 132 2.64 -3.61 6.21
CA LEU A 132 3.47 -3.71 5.02
C LEU A 132 3.56 -2.35 4.34
N PHE A 133 4.78 -1.89 4.09
CA PHE A 133 5.02 -0.85 3.09
C PHE A 133 4.93 -1.49 1.71
N ILE A 134 4.29 -0.79 0.78
CA ILE A 134 4.16 -1.23 -0.61
C ILE A 134 4.18 -0.01 -1.52
N THR A 135 4.84 -0.12 -2.67
CA THR A 135 4.79 0.95 -3.70
C THR A 135 3.54 0.83 -4.56
N LEU A 136 3.23 1.89 -5.30
CA LEU A 136 2.12 1.89 -6.26
C LEU A 136 2.25 0.77 -7.29
N ASP A 137 3.42 0.64 -7.91
CA ASP A 137 3.68 -0.37 -8.93
C ASP A 137 3.52 -1.80 -8.37
N GLU A 138 4.03 -2.05 -7.16
CA GLU A 138 3.88 -3.34 -6.49
C GLU A 138 2.41 -3.64 -6.18
N PHE A 139 1.68 -2.61 -5.71
CA PHE A 139 0.27 -2.73 -5.36
C PHE A 139 -0.60 -3.04 -6.59
N GLU A 140 -0.32 -2.43 -7.75
CA GLU A 140 -1.04 -2.69 -9.00
C GLU A 140 -0.84 -4.12 -9.51
N ILE A 141 0.39 -4.64 -9.43
CA ILE A 141 0.69 -6.04 -9.76
C ILE A 141 -0.03 -6.96 -8.78
N LEU A 142 0.00 -6.63 -7.48
CA LEU A 142 -0.68 -7.41 -6.45
C LEU A 142 -2.21 -7.43 -6.65
N MET A 143 -2.83 -6.31 -7.04
CA MET A 143 -4.27 -6.26 -7.36
C MET A 143 -4.59 -6.99 -8.67
N THR A 144 -3.69 -6.95 -9.67
CA THR A 144 -3.82 -7.75 -10.89
C THR A 144 -3.82 -9.24 -10.55
N LEU A 145 -2.97 -9.65 -9.60
CA LEU A 145 -2.92 -11.01 -9.11
C LEU A 145 -4.21 -11.39 -8.38
N LEU A 146 -4.70 -10.54 -7.47
CA LEU A 146 -5.97 -10.75 -6.76
C LEU A 146 -7.14 -10.97 -7.73
N LYS A 147 -7.18 -10.24 -8.85
CA LYS A 147 -8.21 -10.38 -9.88
C LYS A 147 -8.17 -11.74 -10.57
N ASN A 148 -6.96 -12.22 -10.90
CA ASN A 148 -6.76 -13.33 -11.81
C ASN A 148 -6.55 -14.68 -11.10
N ASP A 149 -5.90 -14.67 -9.95
CA ASP A 149 -5.52 -15.85 -9.18
C ASP A 149 -5.41 -15.49 -7.69
N GLU A 150 -6.54 -15.61 -6.99
CA GLU A 150 -6.62 -15.28 -5.57
C GLU A 150 -5.81 -16.26 -4.71
N GLU A 151 -5.57 -17.49 -5.16
CA GLU A 151 -4.73 -18.46 -4.45
C GLU A 151 -3.26 -18.04 -4.48
N LEU A 152 -2.74 -17.68 -5.65
CA LEU A 152 -1.38 -17.16 -5.79
C LEU A 152 -1.22 -15.82 -5.08
N PHE A 153 -2.24 -14.94 -5.12
CA PHE A 153 -2.27 -13.74 -4.29
C PHE A 153 -2.13 -14.05 -2.79
N ASN A 154 -2.88 -15.03 -2.30
CA ASN A 154 -2.82 -15.45 -0.90
C ASN A 154 -1.44 -16.03 -0.54
N LEU A 155 -0.81 -16.75 -1.46
CA LEU A 155 0.54 -17.30 -1.29
C LEU A 155 1.58 -16.17 -1.20
N VAL A 156 1.54 -15.21 -2.12
CA VAL A 156 2.45 -14.06 -2.15
C VAL A 156 2.34 -13.24 -0.86
N LEU A 157 1.12 -12.96 -0.39
CA LEU A 157 0.93 -12.23 0.86
C LEU A 157 1.41 -13.00 2.08
N LYS A 158 1.15 -14.30 2.12
CA LYS A 158 1.64 -15.15 3.20
C LYS A 158 3.16 -15.11 3.26
N GLU A 159 3.84 -15.33 2.14
CA GLU A 159 5.31 -15.27 2.07
C GLU A 159 5.83 -13.88 2.44
N ARG A 160 5.16 -12.81 1.99
CA ARG A 160 5.52 -11.44 2.35
C ARG A 160 5.46 -11.21 3.86
N LEU A 161 4.40 -11.69 4.52
CA LEU A 161 4.24 -11.58 5.97
C LEU A 161 5.27 -12.44 6.72
N GLU A 162 5.60 -13.63 6.22
CA GLU A 162 6.62 -14.51 6.81
C GLU A 162 8.02 -13.87 6.75
N ARG A 163 8.41 -13.34 5.58
CA ARG A 163 9.67 -12.60 5.43
C ARG A 163 9.76 -11.37 6.35
N GLU A 164 8.62 -10.73 6.61
CA GLU A 164 8.55 -9.59 7.52
C GLU A 164 8.91 -9.99 8.96
N LYS A 165 8.47 -11.17 9.41
CA LYS A 165 8.75 -11.70 10.76
C LYS A 165 10.19 -12.16 10.95
N GLU A 166 10.74 -12.86 9.96
CA GLU A 166 12.03 -13.56 10.10
C GLU A 166 13.25 -12.63 10.01
N LEU A 167 13.16 -11.59 9.17
CA LEU A 167 14.33 -10.80 8.83
C LEU A 167 14.14 -9.30 9.07
N PHE A 168 12.92 -8.79 9.26
CA PHE A 168 12.63 -7.35 9.27
C PHE A 168 13.28 -6.58 8.09
N LYS A 169 13.61 -7.28 7.01
CA LYS A 169 14.41 -6.79 5.87
C LYS A 169 13.56 -6.16 4.77
N GLY A 170 12.44 -5.54 5.12
CA GLY A 170 11.60 -4.80 4.16
C GLY A 170 11.44 -5.50 2.81
N ALA A 171 11.18 -6.81 2.83
CA ALA A 171 11.22 -7.64 1.63
C ALA A 171 10.34 -6.99 0.56
N LYS A 172 10.91 -6.68 -0.61
CA LYS A 172 10.13 -6.05 -1.67
C LYS A 172 9.14 -7.08 -2.17
N PHE A 173 7.94 -6.62 -2.54
CA PHE A 173 7.03 -7.51 -3.25
C PHE A 173 7.67 -7.98 -4.56
N PHE A 174 8.49 -7.15 -5.19
CA PHE A 174 9.24 -7.53 -6.39
C PHE A 174 10.11 -8.77 -6.23
N ASP A 175 10.78 -8.98 -5.09
CA ASP A 175 11.60 -10.19 -4.89
C ASP A 175 10.74 -11.46 -4.88
N ILE A 176 9.51 -11.33 -4.38
CA ILE A 176 8.53 -12.43 -4.34
C ILE A 176 7.92 -12.61 -5.73
N PHE A 177 7.57 -11.50 -6.39
CA PHE A 177 7.07 -11.51 -7.76
C PHE A 177 8.06 -12.15 -8.73
N GLU A 178 9.35 -11.84 -8.62
CA GLU A 178 10.39 -12.46 -9.45
C GLU A 178 10.45 -13.98 -9.24
N LYS A 179 10.45 -14.43 -7.99
CA LYS A 179 10.42 -15.85 -7.62
C LYS A 179 9.23 -16.59 -8.27
N TYR A 180 8.05 -15.98 -8.27
CA TYR A 180 6.83 -16.55 -8.84
C TYR A 180 6.57 -16.15 -10.31
N LYS A 181 7.50 -15.43 -10.95
CA LYS A 181 7.40 -14.93 -12.33
C LYS A 181 6.15 -14.06 -12.59
N ILE A 182 5.78 -13.22 -11.63
CA ILE A 182 4.61 -12.34 -11.65
C ILE A 182 5.03 -10.94 -12.11
N PHE A 183 4.89 -10.65 -13.40
CA PHE A 183 5.31 -9.36 -13.96
C PHE A 183 4.16 -8.57 -14.58
N LYS A 184 2.96 -9.15 -14.63
CA LYS A 184 1.82 -8.54 -15.32
C LYS A 184 1.20 -7.46 -14.45
N ASN A 185 1.17 -6.23 -14.98
CA ASN A 185 0.39 -5.13 -14.46
C ASN A 185 -0.70 -4.78 -15.47
N GLU A 186 -1.92 -5.28 -15.25
CA GLU A 186 -3.00 -5.12 -16.21
C GLU A 186 -3.51 -3.69 -16.31
N TYR A 187 -3.47 -2.94 -15.21
CA TYR A 187 -3.94 -1.56 -15.20
C TYR A 187 -3.04 -0.65 -16.03
N ILE A 188 -1.72 -0.77 -15.89
CA ILE A 188 -0.75 -0.03 -16.72
C ILE A 188 -0.86 -0.44 -18.20
N GLN A 189 -1.06 -1.73 -18.49
CA GLN A 189 -1.30 -2.19 -19.86
C GLN A 189 -2.56 -1.55 -20.46
N HIS A 190 -3.66 -1.48 -19.69
CA HIS A 190 -4.88 -0.80 -20.10
C HIS A 190 -4.64 0.68 -20.37
N LEU A 191 -4.05 1.42 -19.44
CA LEU A 191 -3.74 2.84 -19.61
C LEU A 191 -2.87 3.09 -20.85
N ASN A 192 -1.83 2.28 -21.06
CA ASN A 192 -0.96 2.40 -22.24
C ASN A 192 -1.73 2.21 -23.55
N ASN A 193 -2.71 1.30 -23.58
CA ASN A 193 -3.54 1.09 -24.76
C ASN A 193 -4.48 2.29 -25.01
N GLU A 194 -5.11 2.83 -23.95
CA GLU A 194 -5.90 4.06 -24.03
C GLU A 194 -5.07 5.24 -24.58
N TYR A 195 -3.86 5.44 -24.05
CA TYR A 195 -2.97 6.53 -24.51
C TYR A 195 -2.46 6.35 -25.93
N LYS A 196 -2.24 5.12 -26.40
CA LYS A 196 -1.91 4.85 -27.81
C LYS A 196 -3.05 5.26 -28.73
N ASN A 197 -4.30 5.01 -28.34
CA ASN A 197 -5.48 5.41 -29.11
C ASN A 197 -5.61 6.94 -29.21
N ILE A 198 -5.14 7.70 -28.20
CA ILE A 198 -5.09 9.16 -28.25
C ILE A 198 -4.09 9.67 -29.30
N LYS A 199 -2.94 8.99 -29.49
CA LYS A 199 -1.97 9.38 -30.54
C LYS A 199 -2.52 9.19 -31.95
N ASN A 200 -3.40 8.20 -32.14
CA ASN A 200 -4.03 7.92 -33.44
C ASN A 200 -5.20 8.86 -33.76
N LEU A 201 -5.68 9.66 -32.80
CA LEU A 201 -6.71 10.69 -33.02
C LEU A 201 -6.13 12.03 -33.51
N LYS A 202 -4.79 12.16 -33.58
CA LYS A 202 -4.09 13.36 -34.06
C LYS A 202 -3.36 13.15 -35.40
N ALA A 203 -3.57 12.02 -36.07
CA ALA A 203 -3.11 11.73 -37.42
C ALA A 203 -4.33 11.74 -38.36
#